data_AF-A0A0R3FNH8-F1
#
_entry.id   AF-A0A0R3FNH8-F1
#
_cell.length_a   1.000
_cell.length_b   1.000
_cell.length_c   1.000
_cell.angle_alpha   90.00
_cell.angle_beta   90.00
_cell.angle_gamma   90.00
#
_symmetry.space_group_name_H-M   'P 1'
#
loop_
_entity.id
_entity.type
_entity.pdbx_description
1 polymer ?
#
loop_
_entity_poly.entity_id
_entity_poly.type
_entity_poly.pdbx_seq_one_letter_code
_entity_poly.pdbx_strand_id
1 'polypeptide(L)'
;MGYAAWQKFEPIIERAKTAAHGEGFNVRTLFTQTVKKTGGRPENDYHVTRFAAYLIAMNGHPGKPEVAAAQVYFAVRTRQQELAQQAFEIPQSYAAALRAAADQAERAELAEAKVAELEPKAEFYDELMDADGTYSFLAVSKMIGWGRNIMMAELRKSGVLQKNNLPYQRYEHHFKVTPQTFVNRKTGETVPTATTSVWPSGIEFIRKKLAQTSELMEVTA
;
A
#
# COMPACT_ATOMS: atom_id res chain seq x y z
N MET A 1 3.48 -34.46 -13.79
CA MET A 1 4.56 -34.20 -12.82
C MET A 1 5.96 -34.52 -13.39
N GLY A 2 6.13 -34.58 -14.72
CA GLY A 2 7.44 -34.67 -15.36
C GLY A 2 8.39 -35.83 -14.97
N TYR A 3 7.89 -36.96 -14.46
CA TYR A 3 8.72 -38.13 -14.19
C TYR A 3 8.93 -38.94 -15.47
N ALA A 4 10.18 -39.29 -15.77
CA ALA A 4 10.55 -39.97 -17.01
C ALA A 4 10.14 -41.45 -17.07
N ALA A 5 9.85 -42.07 -15.93
CA ALA A 5 9.47 -43.47 -15.84
C ALA A 5 8.57 -43.72 -14.61
N TRP A 6 7.60 -44.62 -14.76
CA TRP A 6 6.64 -44.96 -13.70
C TRP A 6 7.32 -45.44 -12.41
N GLN A 7 8.42 -46.21 -12.53
CA GLN A 7 9.18 -46.73 -11.39
C GLN A 7 9.78 -45.63 -10.50
N LYS A 8 9.99 -44.42 -11.04
CA LYS A 8 10.47 -43.26 -10.27
C LYS A 8 9.33 -42.51 -9.58
N PHE A 9 8.09 -42.75 -9.99
CA PHE A 9 6.89 -42.11 -9.45
C PHE A 9 6.22 -42.96 -8.37
N GLU A 10 6.26 -44.30 -8.49
CA GLU A 10 5.72 -45.23 -7.48
C GLU A 10 6.19 -44.91 -6.05
N PRO A 11 7.48 -44.62 -5.77
CA PRO A 11 7.93 -44.28 -4.42
C PRO A 11 7.28 -43.00 -3.87
N ILE A 12 6.89 -42.07 -4.73
CA ILE A 12 6.19 -40.83 -4.31
C ILE A 12 4.76 -41.16 -3.87
N ILE A 13 4.08 -42.06 -4.59
CA ILE A 13 2.75 -42.53 -4.21
C ILE A 13 2.83 -43.25 -2.85
N GLU A 14 3.83 -44.12 -2.64
CA GLU A 14 4.00 -44.81 -1.36
C GLU A 14 4.27 -43.84 -0.20
N ARG A 15 5.08 -42.80 -0.40
CA ARG A 15 5.28 -41.75 0.61
C ARG A 15 3.98 -41.00 0.93
N ALA A 16 3.16 -40.72 -0.09
CA ALA A 16 1.85 -40.09 0.11
C ALA A 16 0.87 -41.01 0.85
N LYS A 17 0.89 -42.33 0.60
CA LYS A 17 0.12 -43.32 1.36
C LYS A 17 0.56 -43.34 2.83
N THR A 18 1.87 -43.32 3.10
CA THR A 18 2.41 -43.27 4.47
C THR A 18 1.98 -42.00 5.19
N ALA A 19 2.03 -40.83 4.53
CA ALA A 19 1.57 -39.57 5.10
C ALA A 19 0.07 -39.60 5.43
N ALA A 20 -0.76 -40.10 4.51
CA ALA A 20 -2.19 -40.27 4.73
C ALA A 20 -2.48 -41.21 5.90
N HIS A 21 -1.75 -42.34 5.99
CA HIS A 21 -1.92 -43.30 7.06
C HIS A 21 -1.52 -42.73 8.43
N GLY A 22 -0.44 -41.95 8.49
CA GLY A 22 0.02 -41.30 9.73
C GLY A 22 -1.02 -40.35 10.33
N GLU A 23 -1.80 -39.68 9.48
CA GLU A 23 -2.92 -38.80 9.86
C GLU A 23 -4.24 -39.56 10.06
N GLY A 24 -4.22 -40.90 10.06
CA GLY A 24 -5.40 -41.73 10.31
C GLY A 24 -6.35 -41.88 9.12
N PHE A 25 -5.98 -41.44 7.92
CA PHE A 25 -6.83 -41.62 6.74
C PHE A 25 -6.79 -43.06 6.21
N ASN A 26 -7.92 -43.51 5.66
CA ASN A 26 -8.00 -44.81 4.99
C ASN A 26 -7.35 -44.75 3.60
N VAL A 27 -6.15 -45.33 3.50
CA VAL A 27 -5.36 -45.38 2.26
C VAL A 27 -6.12 -46.02 1.10
N ARG A 28 -6.91 -47.08 1.33
CA ARG A 28 -7.65 -47.78 0.26
C ARG A 28 -8.76 -46.93 -0.35
N THR A 29 -9.29 -45.97 0.41
CA THR A 29 -10.28 -45.01 -0.09
C THR A 29 -9.62 -43.89 -0.90
N LEU A 30 -8.42 -43.48 -0.48
CA LEU A 30 -7.70 -42.37 -1.09
C LEU A 30 -6.91 -42.77 -2.35
N PHE A 31 -6.42 -44.01 -2.38
CA PHE A 31 -5.59 -44.58 -3.43
C PHE A 31 -6.12 -45.95 -3.85
N THR A 32 -6.83 -45.99 -4.96
CA THR A 32 -7.36 -47.24 -5.54
C THR A 32 -6.40 -47.73 -6.62
N GLN A 33 -5.74 -48.86 -6.37
CA GLN A 33 -4.86 -49.51 -7.33
C GLN A 33 -5.65 -50.49 -8.21
N THR A 34 -5.49 -50.39 -9.52
CA THR A 34 -5.97 -51.36 -10.50
C THR A 34 -4.78 -51.91 -11.28
N VAL A 35 -4.92 -53.11 -11.85
CA VAL A 35 -3.86 -53.72 -12.67
C VAL A 35 -4.33 -53.74 -14.12
N LYS A 36 -3.59 -53.07 -15.00
CA LYS A 36 -3.82 -53.14 -16.45
C LYS A 36 -3.02 -54.30 -17.02
N LYS A 37 -3.72 -55.25 -17.67
CA LYS A 37 -3.11 -56.38 -18.39
C LYS A 37 -3.12 -56.09 -19.89
N THR A 38 -2.03 -55.53 -20.40
CA THR A 38 -1.90 -55.19 -21.82
C THR A 38 -0.89 -56.12 -22.48
N GLY A 39 -1.24 -57.41 -22.68
CA GLY A 39 -0.46 -58.40 -23.46
C GLY A 39 1.00 -58.68 -23.04
N GLY A 40 1.55 -57.93 -22.08
CA GLY A 40 2.92 -57.96 -21.58
C GLY A 40 2.95 -57.84 -20.05
N ARG A 41 4.03 -57.28 -19.49
CA ARG A 41 4.19 -57.17 -18.03
C ARG A 41 3.03 -56.34 -17.43
N PRO A 42 2.34 -56.83 -16.39
CA PRO A 42 1.26 -56.07 -15.75
C PRO A 42 1.75 -54.71 -15.24
N GLU A 43 0.98 -53.66 -15.52
CA GLU A 43 1.26 -52.30 -15.06
C GLU A 43 0.23 -51.89 -13.99
N ASN A 44 0.71 -51.27 -12.92
CA ASN A 44 -0.14 -50.71 -11.88
C ASN A 44 -0.73 -49.39 -12.36
N ASP A 45 -2.03 -49.23 -12.22
CA ASP A 45 -2.73 -47.98 -12.44
C ASP A 45 -3.35 -47.52 -11.12
N TYR A 46 -3.43 -46.21 -10.92
CA TYR A 46 -3.88 -45.62 -9.67
C TYR A 46 -4.96 -44.57 -9.92
N HIS A 47 -6.13 -44.82 -9.34
CA HIS A 47 -7.14 -43.79 -9.17
C HIS A 47 -6.98 -43.16 -7.80
N VAL A 48 -6.83 -41.85 -7.78
CA VAL A 48 -6.59 -41.08 -6.55
C VAL A 48 -7.64 -40.00 -6.39
N THR A 49 -8.04 -39.75 -5.14
CA THR A 49 -8.87 -38.59 -4.83
C THR A 49 -8.08 -37.29 -5.01
N ARG A 50 -8.77 -36.15 -5.07
CA ARG A 50 -8.12 -34.83 -5.11
C ARG A 50 -7.19 -34.62 -3.91
N PHE A 51 -7.60 -35.06 -2.72
CA PHE A 51 -6.78 -34.96 -1.51
C PHE A 51 -5.51 -35.82 -1.63
N ALA A 52 -5.63 -37.06 -2.10
CA ALA A 52 -4.49 -37.91 -2.37
C ALA A 52 -3.53 -37.32 -3.42
N ALA A 53 -4.06 -36.68 -4.47
CA ALA A 53 -3.23 -35.99 -5.47
C ALA A 53 -2.42 -34.83 -4.86
N TYR A 54 -2.97 -34.10 -3.89
CA TYR A 54 -2.23 -33.08 -3.14
C TYR A 54 -1.10 -33.70 -2.30
N LEU A 55 -1.36 -34.79 -1.60
CA LEU A 55 -0.32 -35.51 -0.85
C LEU A 55 0.80 -36.03 -1.77
N ILE A 56 0.46 -36.55 -2.95
CA ILE A 56 1.43 -36.96 -3.97
C ILE A 56 2.28 -35.75 -4.40
N ALA A 57 1.65 -34.61 -4.68
CA ALA A 57 2.37 -33.41 -5.08
C ALA A 57 3.33 -32.93 -3.99
N MET A 58 2.88 -32.89 -2.73
CA MET A 58 3.68 -32.44 -1.59
C MET A 58 4.86 -33.38 -1.28
N ASN A 59 4.70 -34.69 -1.49
CA ASN A 59 5.74 -35.70 -1.29
C ASN A 59 6.66 -35.91 -2.50
N GLY A 60 6.42 -35.19 -3.60
CA GLY A 60 7.21 -35.24 -4.82
C GLY A 60 8.65 -34.70 -4.65
N HIS A 61 9.50 -34.97 -5.63
CA HIS A 61 10.86 -34.42 -5.67
C HIS A 61 10.84 -32.90 -5.99
N PRO A 62 11.35 -32.00 -5.13
CA PRO A 62 11.27 -30.54 -5.33
C PRO A 62 11.94 -30.04 -6.61
N GLY A 63 12.96 -30.74 -7.11
CA GLY A 63 13.59 -30.44 -8.41
C GLY A 63 12.69 -30.61 -9.64
N LYS A 64 11.43 -31.05 -9.50
CA LYS A 64 10.44 -31.08 -10.58
C LYS A 64 9.61 -29.79 -10.54
N PRO A 65 9.47 -29.05 -11.66
CA PRO A 65 8.82 -27.74 -11.66
C PRO A 65 7.36 -27.81 -11.20
N GLU A 66 6.62 -28.88 -11.54
CA GLU A 66 5.23 -29.01 -11.10
C GLU A 66 5.10 -29.30 -9.60
N VAL A 67 6.07 -30.02 -9.02
CA VAL A 67 6.13 -30.27 -7.58
C VAL A 67 6.48 -29.00 -6.83
N ALA A 68 7.51 -28.27 -7.29
CA ALA A 68 7.90 -26.98 -6.72
C ALA A 68 6.73 -25.99 -6.75
N ALA A 69 6.03 -25.88 -7.89
CA ALA A 69 4.86 -25.02 -8.02
C ALA A 69 3.75 -25.38 -7.02
N ALA A 70 3.47 -26.68 -6.84
CA ALA A 70 2.50 -27.14 -5.86
C ALA A 70 2.92 -26.79 -4.42
N GLN A 71 4.18 -27.01 -4.05
CA GLN A 71 4.70 -26.67 -2.71
C GLN A 71 4.61 -25.17 -2.42
N VAL A 72 4.99 -24.32 -3.39
CA VAL A 72 4.85 -22.86 -3.27
C VAL A 72 3.38 -22.47 -3.13
N TYR A 73 2.50 -23.04 -3.96
CA TYR A 73 1.06 -22.80 -3.86
C TYR A 73 0.54 -23.11 -2.45
N PHE A 74 0.86 -24.29 -1.90
CA PHE A 74 0.41 -24.66 -0.56
C PHE A 74 0.98 -23.74 0.52
N ALA A 75 2.27 -23.40 0.47
CA ALA A 75 2.86 -22.46 1.43
C ALA A 75 2.15 -21.09 1.43
N VAL A 76 1.88 -20.54 0.24
CA VAL A 76 1.16 -19.26 0.10
C VAL A 76 -0.28 -19.38 0.59
N ARG A 77 -0.99 -20.44 0.23
CA ARG A 77 -2.39 -20.63 0.63
C ARG A 77 -2.54 -20.86 2.13
N THR A 78 -1.65 -21.62 2.74
CA THR A 78 -1.61 -21.79 4.20
C THR A 78 -1.41 -20.44 4.87
N ARG A 79 -0.43 -19.65 4.41
CA ARG A 79 -0.19 -18.31 4.98
C ARG A 79 -1.39 -17.37 4.84
N GLN A 80 -2.05 -17.38 3.69
CA GLN A 80 -3.27 -16.60 3.48
C GLN A 80 -4.37 -17.00 4.46
N GLN A 81 -4.54 -18.31 4.70
CA GLN A 81 -5.56 -18.82 5.60
C GLN A 81 -5.26 -18.50 7.07
N GLU A 82 -4.00 -18.62 7.50
CA GLU A 82 -3.57 -18.23 8.86
C GLU A 82 -3.87 -16.76 9.14
N LEU A 83 -3.55 -15.87 8.19
CA LEU A 83 -3.83 -14.44 8.30
C LEU A 83 -5.34 -14.15 8.30
N ALA A 84 -6.12 -14.86 7.49
CA ALA A 84 -7.57 -14.70 7.46
C ALA A 84 -8.23 -15.13 8.78
N GLN A 85 -7.74 -16.19 9.43
CA GLN A 85 -8.23 -16.62 10.74
C GLN A 85 -7.91 -15.61 11.84
N GLN A 86 -6.76 -14.93 11.78
CA GLN A 86 -6.42 -13.86 12.73
C GLN A 86 -7.31 -12.61 12.59
N ALA A 87 -7.90 -12.39 11.41
CA ALA A 87 -8.69 -11.19 11.13
C ALA A 87 -10.15 -11.27 11.64
N PHE A 88 -10.67 -12.45 11.99
CA PHE A 88 -12.07 -12.62 12.38
C PHE A 88 -12.24 -13.70 13.45
N GLU A 89 -11.93 -13.34 14.70
CA GLU A 89 -12.36 -14.15 15.84
C GLU A 89 -13.87 -13.96 16.04
N ILE A 90 -14.68 -14.89 15.55
CA ILE A 90 -16.12 -14.90 15.81
C ILE A 90 -16.32 -15.13 17.31
N PRO A 91 -16.92 -14.18 18.04
CA PRO A 91 -17.15 -14.35 19.47
C PRO A 91 -18.04 -15.58 19.70
N GLN A 92 -17.52 -16.56 20.45
CA GLN A 92 -18.21 -17.83 20.70
C GLN A 92 -19.28 -17.75 21.80
N SER A 93 -19.42 -16.58 22.45
CA SER A 93 -20.43 -16.34 23.47
C SER A 93 -21.07 -14.97 23.31
N TYR A 94 -22.30 -14.84 23.77
CA TYR A 94 -23.02 -13.56 23.76
C TYR A 94 -22.26 -12.46 24.50
N ALA A 95 -21.66 -12.77 25.65
CA ALA A 95 -20.85 -11.83 26.42
C ALA A 95 -19.60 -11.36 25.65
N ALA A 96 -18.94 -12.25 24.91
CA ALA A 96 -17.81 -11.87 24.06
C ALA A 96 -18.25 -11.02 22.86
N ALA A 97 -19.42 -11.32 22.27
CA ALA A 97 -19.98 -10.54 21.17
C ALA A 97 -20.30 -9.09 21.58
N LEU A 98 -20.90 -8.90 22.77
CA LEU A 98 -21.19 -7.56 23.29
C LEU A 98 -19.93 -6.74 23.54
N ARG A 99 -18.85 -7.36 24.05
CA ARG A 99 -17.56 -6.65 24.23
C ARG A 99 -16.94 -6.25 22.90
N ALA A 100 -16.90 -7.17 21.93
CA ALA A 100 -16.37 -6.86 20.60
C ALA A 100 -17.15 -5.74 19.90
N ALA A 101 -18.48 -5.70 20.09
CA ALA A 101 -19.32 -4.63 19.57
C ALA A 101 -19.02 -3.28 20.26
N ALA A 102 -18.82 -3.28 21.58
CA ALA A 102 -18.42 -2.08 22.32
C ALA A 102 -17.06 -1.55 21.85
N ASP A 103 -16.05 -2.42 21.74
CA ASP A 103 -14.71 -2.04 21.23
C ASP A 103 -14.79 -1.47 19.81
N GLN A 104 -15.66 -2.04 18.97
CA GLN A 104 -15.87 -1.55 17.60
C GLN A 104 -16.53 -0.17 17.60
N ALA A 105 -17.53 0.05 18.47
CA ALA A 105 -18.20 1.34 18.61
C ALA A 105 -17.24 2.43 19.11
N GLU A 106 -16.44 2.15 20.15
CA GLU A 106 -15.43 3.10 20.64
C GLU A 106 -14.41 3.47 19.55
N ARG A 107 -13.95 2.48 18.77
CA ARG A 107 -13.05 2.76 17.62
C ARG A 107 -13.71 3.60 16.55
N ALA A 108 -15.00 3.38 16.27
CA ALA A 108 -15.75 4.17 15.31
C ALA A 108 -15.90 5.61 15.80
N GLU A 109 -16.28 5.81 17.07
CA GLU A 109 -16.37 7.14 17.69
C GLU A 109 -15.03 7.88 17.68
N LEU A 110 -13.93 7.20 18.01
CA LEU A 110 -12.59 7.79 17.94
C LEU A 110 -12.16 8.15 16.51
N ALA A 111 -12.57 7.34 15.52
CA ALA A 111 -12.30 7.64 14.11
C ALA A 111 -13.14 8.82 13.63
N GLU A 112 -14.43 8.87 13.98
CA GLU A 112 -15.34 9.96 13.67
C GLU A 112 -14.91 11.27 14.35
N ALA A 113 -14.49 11.23 15.62
CA ALA A 113 -13.93 12.39 16.31
C ALA A 113 -12.68 12.95 15.61
N LYS A 114 -11.78 12.07 15.11
CA LYS A 114 -10.63 12.50 14.31
C LYS A 114 -11.05 13.12 12.97
N VAL A 115 -12.11 12.61 12.34
CA VAL A 115 -12.65 13.20 11.09
C VAL A 115 -13.25 14.57 11.39
N ALA A 116 -14.08 14.69 12.43
CA ALA A 116 -14.71 15.94 12.84
C ALA A 116 -13.70 17.03 13.26
N GLU A 117 -12.55 16.68 13.83
CA GLU A 117 -11.46 17.64 14.08
C GLU A 117 -10.75 18.12 12.80
N LEU A 118 -10.74 17.29 11.76
CA LEU A 118 -10.12 17.59 10.49
C LEU A 118 -11.06 18.37 9.56
N GLU A 119 -12.37 18.21 9.69
CA GLU A 119 -13.40 18.92 8.93
C GLU A 119 -13.24 20.46 8.96
N PRO A 120 -13.16 21.15 10.11
CA PRO A 120 -13.00 22.62 10.12
C PRO A 120 -11.63 23.05 9.58
N LYS A 121 -10.61 22.17 9.65
CA LYS A 121 -9.31 22.43 9.03
C LYS A 121 -9.40 22.31 7.51
N ALA A 122 -10.07 21.28 7.00
CA ALA A 122 -10.28 21.04 5.57
C ALA A 122 -11.17 22.10 4.93
N GLU A 123 -12.27 22.48 5.57
CA GLU A 123 -13.16 23.55 5.12
C GLU A 123 -12.43 24.89 4.99
N PHE A 124 -11.57 25.24 5.95
CA PHE A 124 -10.75 26.46 5.86
C PHE A 124 -9.75 26.44 4.69
N TYR A 125 -9.25 25.26 4.29
CA TYR A 125 -8.43 25.14 3.09
C TYR A 125 -9.28 25.32 1.83
N ASP A 126 -10.45 24.68 1.73
CA ASP A 126 -11.29 24.77 0.55
C ASP A 126 -11.86 26.18 0.31
N GLU A 127 -12.21 26.93 1.37
CA GLU A 127 -12.67 28.32 1.24
C GLU A 127 -11.62 29.28 0.65
N LEU A 128 -10.34 29.01 0.88
CA LEU A 128 -9.23 29.89 0.50
C LEU A 128 -8.56 29.47 -0.82
N MET A 129 -9.05 28.41 -1.45
CA MET A 129 -8.52 27.88 -2.69
C MET A 129 -9.12 28.64 -3.89
N ASP A 130 -8.26 29.17 -4.75
CA ASP A 130 -8.68 29.81 -5.99
C ASP A 130 -9.28 28.76 -6.96
N ALA A 131 -10.07 29.20 -7.95
CA ALA A 131 -10.72 28.32 -8.96
C ALA A 131 -9.75 27.39 -9.71
N ASP A 132 -8.46 27.73 -9.70
CA ASP A 132 -7.37 26.98 -10.30
C ASP A 132 -6.79 25.86 -9.41
N GLY A 133 -7.32 25.66 -8.19
CA GLY A 133 -6.82 24.69 -7.22
C GLY A 133 -5.52 25.12 -6.52
N THR A 134 -5.26 26.43 -6.46
CA THR A 134 -4.04 27.00 -5.88
C THR A 134 -4.35 28.03 -4.80
N TYR A 135 -3.36 28.32 -3.96
CA TYR A 135 -3.44 29.30 -2.90
C TYR A 135 -2.56 30.51 -3.18
N SER A 136 -3.06 31.71 -2.92
CA SER A 136 -2.22 32.90 -2.90
C SER A 136 -1.25 32.87 -1.72
N PHE A 137 -0.05 33.48 -1.86
CA PHE A 137 0.89 33.61 -0.74
C PHE A 137 0.30 34.38 0.46
N LEU A 138 -0.71 35.23 0.24
CA LEU A 138 -1.42 35.89 1.34
C LEU A 138 -2.25 34.86 2.14
N ALA A 139 -3.02 34.02 1.46
CA ALA A 139 -3.77 32.94 2.09
C ALA A 139 -2.84 31.98 2.85
N VAL A 140 -1.77 31.51 2.20
CA VAL A 140 -0.78 30.63 2.83
C VAL A 140 -0.14 31.28 4.06
N SER A 141 0.18 32.57 4.01
CA SER A 141 0.78 33.28 5.16
C SER A 141 -0.15 33.31 6.38
N LYS A 142 -1.47 33.49 6.17
CA LYS A 142 -2.46 33.43 7.24
C LYS A 142 -2.62 32.02 7.79
N MET A 143 -2.64 31.00 6.91
CA MET A 143 -2.75 29.59 7.31
C MET A 143 -1.62 29.13 8.21
N ILE A 144 -0.39 29.57 7.94
CA ILE A 144 0.79 29.18 8.71
C ILE A 144 1.09 30.12 9.88
N GLY A 145 0.36 31.24 10.01
CA GLY A 145 0.54 32.23 11.08
C GLY A 145 1.76 33.14 10.91
N TRP A 146 2.24 33.36 9.68
CA TRP A 146 3.39 34.23 9.40
C TRP A 146 2.96 35.52 8.70
N GLY A 147 3.69 36.62 8.94
CA GLY A 147 3.50 37.83 8.15
C GLY A 147 3.93 37.60 6.70
N ARG A 148 3.06 37.88 5.71
CA ARG A 148 3.32 37.65 4.27
C ARG A 148 4.70 38.14 3.82
N ASN A 149 5.08 39.36 4.19
CA ASN A 149 6.36 39.96 3.75
C ASN A 149 7.57 39.26 4.38
N ILE A 150 7.44 38.84 5.65
CA ILE A 150 8.48 38.11 6.39
C ILE A 150 8.65 36.72 5.77
N MET A 151 7.56 35.99 5.59
CA MET A 151 7.54 34.68 4.93
C MET A 151 8.18 34.75 3.54
N MET A 152 7.80 35.73 2.72
CA MET A 152 8.37 35.90 1.38
C MET A 152 9.85 36.26 1.41
N ALA A 153 10.29 37.08 2.36
CA ALA A 153 11.70 37.40 2.54
C ALA A 153 12.50 36.15 2.91
N GLU A 154 11.97 35.33 3.82
CA GLU A 154 12.62 34.11 4.26
C GLU A 154 12.70 33.06 3.15
N LEU A 155 11.62 32.86 2.39
CA LEU A 155 11.64 31.97 1.22
C LEU A 155 12.64 32.41 0.15
N ARG A 156 12.92 33.71 0.02
CA ARG A 156 14.00 34.20 -0.85
C ARG A 156 15.38 33.92 -0.26
N LYS A 157 15.56 34.16 1.04
CA LYS A 157 16.82 33.90 1.75
C LYS A 157 17.18 32.41 1.73
N SER A 158 16.20 31.53 1.86
CA SER A 158 16.37 30.08 1.82
C SER A 158 16.52 29.52 0.40
N GLY A 159 16.52 30.37 -0.63
CA GLY A 159 16.66 29.95 -2.03
C GLY A 159 15.46 29.15 -2.55
N VAL A 160 14.26 29.34 -2.00
CA VAL A 160 13.01 28.78 -2.53
C VAL A 160 12.46 29.68 -3.64
N LEU A 161 12.48 31.00 -3.39
CA LEU A 161 12.07 32.02 -4.34
C LEU A 161 13.25 32.88 -4.78
N GLN A 162 13.20 33.35 -6.02
CA GLN A 162 14.12 34.31 -6.60
C GLN A 162 13.76 35.75 -6.21
N LYS A 163 14.61 36.72 -6.56
CA LYS A 163 14.37 38.16 -6.29
C LYS A 163 13.08 38.68 -6.93
N ASN A 164 12.67 38.10 -8.07
CA ASN A 164 11.44 38.40 -8.80
C ASN A 164 10.22 37.55 -8.37
N ASN A 165 10.30 36.82 -7.24
CA ASN A 165 9.25 35.94 -6.71
C ASN A 165 8.92 34.71 -7.57
N LEU A 166 9.79 34.36 -8.52
CA LEU A 166 9.69 33.08 -9.21
C LEU A 166 10.31 31.98 -8.35
N PRO A 167 9.74 30.77 -8.33
CA PRO A 167 10.37 29.64 -7.67
C PRO A 167 11.69 29.27 -8.36
N TYR A 168 12.63 28.71 -7.60
CA TYR A 168 13.74 28.00 -8.21
C TYR A 168 13.27 26.68 -8.81
N GLN A 169 13.89 26.26 -9.92
CA GLN A 169 13.51 25.05 -10.68
C GLN A 169 13.33 23.81 -9.80
N ARG A 170 14.21 23.63 -8.80
CA ARG A 170 14.15 22.49 -7.86
C ARG A 170 12.85 22.39 -7.05
N TYR A 171 12.10 23.49 -6.93
CA TYR A 171 10.86 23.58 -6.15
C TYR A 171 9.64 23.94 -7.00
N GLU A 172 9.76 24.03 -8.34
CA GLU A 172 8.67 24.45 -9.23
C GLU A 172 7.39 23.62 -9.04
N HIS A 173 7.50 22.33 -8.72
CA HIS A 173 6.37 21.42 -8.50
C HIS A 173 5.46 21.80 -7.31
N HIS A 174 5.90 22.68 -6.42
CA HIS A 174 5.10 23.21 -5.32
C HIS A 174 4.36 24.51 -5.65
N PHE A 175 4.61 25.09 -6.84
CA PHE A 175 4.10 26.39 -7.24
C PHE A 175 3.45 26.36 -8.62
N LYS A 176 2.56 27.32 -8.86
CA LYS A 176 1.99 27.62 -10.18
C LYS A 176 2.46 29.01 -10.57
N VAL A 177 3.11 29.14 -11.73
CA VAL A 177 3.53 30.44 -12.27
C VAL A 177 2.59 30.83 -13.39
N THR A 178 1.82 31.90 -13.18
CA THR A 178 0.89 32.42 -14.18
C THR A 178 1.51 33.66 -14.83
N PRO A 179 1.81 33.63 -16.14
CA PRO A 179 2.33 34.79 -16.85
C PRO A 179 1.27 35.88 -16.94
N GLN A 180 1.70 37.12 -16.76
CA GLN A 180 0.88 38.32 -16.84
C GLN A 180 1.65 39.41 -17.60
N THR A 181 0.97 40.44 -18.02
CA THR A 181 1.60 41.61 -18.64
C THR A 181 1.11 42.87 -17.97
N PHE A 182 2.00 43.85 -17.81
CA PHE A 182 1.64 45.15 -17.29
C PHE A 182 2.12 46.23 -18.25
N VAL A 183 1.26 47.21 -18.54
CA VAL A 183 1.60 48.34 -19.41
C VAL A 183 2.13 49.47 -18.54
N ASN A 184 3.37 49.88 -18.78
CA ASN A 184 3.98 50.99 -18.07
C ASN A 184 3.31 52.31 -18.49
N ARG A 185 2.58 52.94 -17.57
CA ARG A 185 1.82 54.18 -17.82
C ARG A 185 2.70 55.38 -18.27
N LYS A 186 4.02 55.32 -18.05
CA LYS A 186 4.96 56.38 -18.44
C LYS A 186 5.63 56.13 -19.80
N THR A 187 5.93 54.87 -20.15
CA THR A 187 6.65 54.53 -21.39
C THR A 187 5.74 53.91 -22.46
N GLY A 188 4.52 53.50 -22.11
CA GLY A 188 3.60 52.79 -23.01
C GLY A 188 4.01 51.35 -23.31
N GLU A 189 5.14 50.87 -22.76
CA GLU A 189 5.67 49.54 -23.02
C GLU A 189 4.94 48.47 -22.21
N THR A 190 4.65 47.34 -22.87
CA THR A 190 4.11 46.14 -22.24
C THR A 190 5.25 45.30 -21.69
N VAL A 191 5.36 45.21 -20.37
CA VAL A 191 6.37 44.41 -19.68
C VAL A 191 5.76 43.06 -19.26
N PRO A 192 6.37 41.92 -19.64
CA PRO A 192 5.96 40.62 -19.13
C PRO A 192 6.31 40.49 -17.65
N THR A 193 5.36 40.02 -16.86
CA THR A 193 5.47 39.73 -15.43
C THR A 193 4.89 38.36 -15.17
N ALA A 194 5.07 37.82 -13.97
CA ALA A 194 4.41 36.58 -13.59
C ALA A 194 4.02 36.64 -12.12
N THR A 195 2.90 35.99 -11.82
CA THR A 195 2.42 35.81 -10.46
C THR A 195 2.57 34.34 -10.08
N THR A 196 3.17 34.10 -8.91
CA THR A 196 3.38 32.75 -8.38
C THR A 196 2.32 32.46 -7.31
N SER A 197 1.59 31.36 -7.49
CA SER A 197 0.65 30.79 -6.52
C SER A 197 1.19 29.45 -6.01
N VAL A 198 0.61 28.91 -4.94
CA VAL A 198 1.10 27.74 -4.22
C VAL A 198 0.12 26.57 -4.40
N TRP A 199 0.62 25.39 -4.77
CA TRP A 199 -0.20 24.17 -4.78
C TRP A 199 -0.49 23.70 -3.34
N PRO A 200 -1.51 22.85 -3.10
CA PRO A 200 -1.75 22.28 -1.77
C PRO A 200 -0.49 21.60 -1.19
N SER A 201 0.29 20.91 -2.02
CA SER A 201 1.57 20.30 -1.63
C SER A 201 2.62 21.33 -1.18
N GLY A 202 2.56 22.54 -1.70
CA GLY A 202 3.47 23.63 -1.39
C GLY A 202 3.26 24.24 -0.01
N ILE A 203 2.05 24.14 0.57
CA ILE A 203 1.76 24.66 1.91
C ILE A 203 2.61 23.93 2.96
N GLU A 204 2.59 22.60 2.93
CA GLU A 204 3.33 21.76 3.88
C GLU A 204 4.85 21.89 3.67
N PHE A 205 5.28 22.04 2.41
CA PHE A 205 6.67 22.32 2.08
C PHE A 205 7.15 23.65 2.68
N ILE A 206 6.37 24.73 2.51
CA ILE A 206 6.69 26.05 3.08
C ILE A 206 6.74 25.97 4.60
N ARG A 207 5.76 25.31 5.24
CA ARG A 207 5.72 25.11 6.70
C ARG A 207 7.00 24.46 7.21
N LYS A 208 7.43 23.35 6.59
CA LYS A 208 8.66 22.64 6.97
C LYS A 208 9.91 23.49 6.76
N LYS A 209 9.98 24.25 5.66
CA LYS A 209 11.11 25.14 5.39
C LYS A 209 11.25 26.25 6.42
N LEU A 210 10.14 26.86 6.83
CA LEU A 210 10.14 27.91 7.83
C LEU A 210 10.44 27.38 9.24
N ALA A 211 9.94 26.18 9.59
CA ALA A 211 10.27 25.54 10.86
C ALA A 211 11.77 25.24 10.98
N GLN A 212 12.39 24.71 9.92
CA GLN A 212 13.84 24.51 9.85
C GLN A 212 14.62 25.80 10.07
N THR A 213 14.18 26.92 9.46
CA THR A 213 14.80 28.22 9.69
C THR A 213 14.63 28.70 11.12
N SER A 214 13.44 28.54 11.72
CA SER A 214 13.16 28.98 13.09
C SER A 214 14.02 28.23 14.10
N GLU A 215 14.12 26.91 13.97
CA GLU A 215 15.01 26.07 14.79
C GLU A 215 16.49 26.46 14.62
N LEU A 216 16.91 26.76 13.39
CA LEU A 216 18.28 27.24 13.12
C LEU A 216 18.57 28.61 13.76
N MET A 217 17.57 29.48 13.91
CA MET A 217 17.73 30.78 14.56
C MET A 217 17.85 30.64 16.08
N GLU A 218 17.06 29.77 16.71
CA GLU A 218 17.10 29.55 18.18
C GLU A 218 18.40 28.89 18.67
N VAL A 219 19.06 28.07 17.84
CA VAL A 219 20.33 27.42 18.21
C VAL A 219 21.55 28.35 18.06
N THR A 220 21.39 29.50 17.40
CA THR A 220 22.49 30.46 17.12
C THR A 220 22.40 31.76 17.91
N ALA A 221 21.41 31.90 18.79
CA ALA A 221 21.20 33.04 19.68
C ALA A 221 21.69 32.74 21.11
#